data_AF-A0A9W9PZ69-F1
#
_entry.id   AF-A0A9W9PZ69-F1
#
_cell.length_a   1.000
_cell.length_b   1.000
_cell.length_c   1.000
_cell.angle_alpha   90.00
_cell.angle_beta   90.00
_cell.angle_gamma   90.00
#
_symmetry.space_group_name_H-M   'P 1'
#
loop_
_entity.id
_entity.type
_entity.pdbx_description
1 polymer ?
#
loop_
_entity_poly.entity_id
_entity_poly.type
_entity_poly.pdbx_seq_one_letter_code
_entity_poly.pdbx_strand_id
1 'polypeptide(L)' 'MGSTNEKWISEPIAIIGLSCQFAGDASSPEKLWDMLAEGRNAWSEIPSSRFNPKAVYHPDSEKLSTVS' A
#
# COMPACT_ATOMS: atom_id res chain seq x y z
N MET A 1 -13.06 -36.84 26.60
CA MET A 1 -13.51 -35.95 25.51
C MET A 1 -13.72 -34.55 26.07
N GLY A 2 -13.12 -33.54 25.45
CA GLY A 2 -13.17 -32.13 25.88
C GLY A 2 -11.87 -31.45 25.46
N SER A 3 -11.70 -31.24 24.16
CA SER A 3 -10.51 -30.61 23.59
C SER A 3 -10.46 -29.15 24.01
N THR A 4 -9.45 -28.77 24.79
CA THR A 4 -9.12 -27.40 25.22
C THR A 4 -8.85 -26.41 24.07
N ASN A 5 -8.97 -26.84 22.80
CA ASN A 5 -8.69 -26.05 21.61
C ASN A 5 -9.91 -25.35 20.99
N GLU A 6 -11.14 -25.58 21.45
CA GLU A 6 -12.33 -25.04 20.78
C GLU A 6 -12.58 -23.54 21.07
N LYS A 7 -12.06 -23.03 22.20
CA LYS A 7 -12.38 -21.68 22.67
C LYS A 7 -11.56 -20.57 21.98
N TRP A 8 -10.36 -20.90 21.49
CA TRP A 8 -9.43 -19.93 20.91
C TRP A 8 -9.66 -19.66 19.42
N ILE A 9 -10.36 -20.56 18.71
CA ILE A 9 -10.57 -20.47 17.25
C ILE A 9 -11.68 -19.45 16.89
N SER A 10 -12.59 -19.14 17.84
CA SER A 10 -13.76 -18.29 17.60
C SER A 10 -13.72 -16.93 18.29
N GLU A 11 -12.68 -16.65 19.09
CA GLU A 11 -12.56 -15.37 19.77
C GLU A 11 -12.19 -14.26 18.77
N PRO A 12 -13.02 -13.21 18.60
CA PRO A 12 -12.71 -12.13 17.68
C PRO A 12 -11.50 -11.34 18.15
N ILE A 13 -10.56 -11.08 17.24
CA ILE A 13 -9.40 -10.24 17.52
C ILE A 13 -9.76 -8.79 17.26
N ALA A 14 -9.77 -7.97 18.31
CA ALA A 14 -10.02 -6.54 18.19
C ALA A 14 -8.78 -5.80 17.64
N ILE A 15 -9.00 -4.96 16.63
CA ILE A 15 -8.01 -3.98 16.19
C ILE A 15 -8.17 -2.74 17.07
N ILE A 16 -7.20 -2.50 17.96
CA ILE A 16 -7.27 -1.41 18.95
C ILE A 16 -6.57 -0.12 18.50
N GLY A 17 -5.88 -0.14 17.35
CA GLY A 17 -5.19 1.03 16.82
C GLY A 17 -4.61 0.78 15.43
N LEU A 18 -4.37 1.87 14.70
CA LEU A 18 -3.81 1.89 13.35
C LEU A 18 -2.91 3.11 13.18
N SER A 19 -1.83 2.98 12.42
CA SER A 19 -1.05 4.10 11.89
C SER A 19 -0.60 3.75 10.47
N CYS A 20 -0.55 4.73 9.57
CA CYS A 20 -0.22 4.48 8.17
C CYS A 20 0.37 5.70 7.47
N GLN A 21 1.08 5.42 6.37
CA GLN A 21 1.55 6.42 5.43
C GLN A 21 1.38 5.89 4.00
N PHE A 22 0.41 6.45 3.29
CA PHE A 22 0.06 6.09 1.92
C PHE A 22 0.37 7.25 0.96
N ALA A 23 0.26 6.95 -0.34
CA ALA A 23 0.34 7.96 -1.39
C ALA A 23 -0.81 8.98 -1.30
N GLY A 24 -0.67 10.11 -2.00
CA GLY A 24 -1.74 11.09 -2.10
C GLY A 24 -2.11 11.71 -0.75
N ASP A 25 -1.11 12.17 0.02
CA ASP A 25 -1.25 12.88 1.32
C ASP A 25 -1.84 12.11 2.51
N ALA A 26 -2.21 10.83 2.33
CA ALA A 26 -2.77 9.94 3.34
C ALA A 26 -1.74 9.49 4.41
N SER A 27 -1.29 10.45 5.22
CA SER A 27 -0.26 10.27 6.27
C SER A 27 -0.82 9.88 7.64
N SER A 28 -2.12 9.59 7.74
CA SER A 28 -2.80 9.09 8.94
C SER A 28 -4.05 8.30 8.54
N PRO A 29 -4.61 7.47 9.45
CA PRO A 29 -5.87 6.76 9.22
C PRO A 29 -7.02 7.67 8.78
N GLU A 30 -7.13 8.86 9.38
CA GLU A 30 -8.18 9.84 9.09
C GLU A 30 -8.04 10.37 7.67
N LYS A 31 -6.83 10.78 7.28
CA LYS A 31 -6.58 11.28 5.92
C LYS A 31 -6.78 10.22 4.85
N LEU A 32 -6.41 8.97 5.15
CA LEU A 32 -6.70 7.84 4.27
C LEU A 32 -8.21 7.69 4.10
N TRP A 33 -8.97 7.74 5.19
CA TRP A 33 -10.42 7.61 5.15
C TRP A 33 -11.07 8.72 4.33
N ASP A 34 -10.67 9.97 4.54
CA ASP A 34 -11.17 11.12 3.78
C ASP A 34 -10.89 10.95 2.28
N MET A 35 -9.66 10.56 1.92
CA MET A 35 -9.29 10.30 0.52
C MET A 35 -10.16 9.23 -0.14
N LEU A 36 -10.44 8.13 0.57
CA LEU A 36 -11.27 7.03 0.08
C LEU A 36 -12.74 7.44 -0.04
N ALA A 37 -13.27 8.14 0.97
CA ALA A 37 -14.65 8.62 0.99
C ALA A 37 -14.94 9.62 -0.15
N GLU A 38 -13.96 10.46 -0.48
CA GLU A 38 -14.00 11.40 -1.60
C GLU A 38 -13.72 10.74 -2.97
N GLY A 39 -13.26 9.48 -2.99
CA GLY A 39 -12.87 8.78 -4.21
C GLY A 39 -11.67 9.40 -4.92
N ARG A 40 -10.76 10.07 -4.19
CA ARG A 40 -9.56 10.70 -4.77
C ARG A 40 -8.57 9.66 -5.29
N ASN A 41 -7.94 9.95 -6.42
CA ASN A 41 -6.84 9.15 -6.98
C ASN A 41 -5.49 9.65 -6.46
N ALA A 42 -4.70 8.76 -5.87
CA ALA A 42 -3.36 9.05 -5.36
C ALA A 42 -2.22 8.77 -6.36
N TRP A 43 -2.54 8.34 -7.58
CA TRP A 43 -1.54 8.05 -8.61
C TRP A 43 -0.80 9.32 -9.05
N SER A 44 0.52 9.21 -9.19
CA SER A 44 1.38 10.26 -9.73
C SER A 44 2.45 9.67 -10.63
N GLU A 45 3.08 10.51 -11.45
CA GLU A 45 4.37 10.16 -12.04
C GLU A 45 5.40 9.89 -10.94
N ILE A 46 6.40 9.06 -11.28
CA ILE A 46 7.53 8.78 -10.38
C ILE A 46 8.33 10.08 -10.24
N PRO A 47 8.51 10.61 -9.01
CA PRO A 47 9.31 11.81 -8.81
C PRO A 47 10.76 11.56 -9.25
N SER A 48 11.35 12.50 -9.99
CA SER A 48 12.77 12.43 -10.41
C SER A 48 13.75 12.35 -9.24
N SER A 49 13.32 12.79 -8.05
CA SER A 49 14.06 12.66 -6.79
C SER A 49 14.12 11.23 -6.26
N ARG A 50 13.27 10.31 -6.73
CA ARG A 50 13.33 8.89 -6.40
C ARG A 50 14.33 8.17 -7.30
N PHE A 51 14.13 8.29 -8.61
CA PHE A 51 15.03 7.81 -9.67
C PHE A 51 14.61 8.41 -11.02
N ASN A 52 15.44 8.23 -12.06
CA ASN A 52 15.10 8.63 -13.43
C ASN A 52 14.33 7.50 -14.15
N PRO A 53 12.99 7.56 -14.29
CA PRO A 53 12.22 6.49 -14.94
C PRO A 53 12.53 6.36 -16.43
N LYS A 54 12.91 7.44 -17.11
CA LYS A 54 13.24 7.40 -18.55
C LYS A 54 14.51 6.63 -18.86
N ALA A 55 15.42 6.52 -17.88
CA ALA A 55 16.64 5.75 -18.02
C ALA A 55 16.43 4.24 -17.79
N VAL A 56 15.24 3.81 -17.36
CA VAL A 56 14.99 2.39 -17.02
C VAL A 56 13.76 1.81 -17.70
N TYR A 57 12.85 2.66 -18.20
CA TYR A 57 11.62 2.21 -18.83
C TYR A 57 11.86 1.72 -20.26
N HIS A 58 11.43 0.49 -20.54
CA HIS A 58 11.31 -0.05 -21.89
C HIS A 58 9.88 -0.64 -22.04
N PRO A 59 9.16 -0.40 -23.15
CA PRO A 59 7.79 -0.88 -23.33
C PRO A 59 7.68 -2.41 -23.41
N ASP A 60 8.76 -3.09 -23.80
CA ASP A 60 8.91 -4.54 -23.71
C ASP A 60 9.69 -4.89 -22.44
N SER A 61 9.05 -5.58 -21.50
CA SER A 61 9.59 -5.95 -20.20
C SER A 61 10.65 -7.06 -20.26
N GLU A 62 10.71 -7.81 -21.36
CA GLU A 62 11.69 -8.90 -21.55
C GLU A 62 13.07 -8.36 -21.96
N LYS A 63 13.16 -7.08 -22.37
CA LYS A 63 14.45 -6.44 -22.59
C LYS A 63 15.06 -5.97 -21.29
N LEU A 64 15.94 -6.80 -20.72
CA LEU A 64 16.78 -6.40 -19.59
C LEU A 64 17.71 -5.25 -19.97
N SER A 65 17.74 -4.25 -19.09
CA SER A 65 18.75 -3.18 -18.99
C SER A 65 18.85 -2.26 -20.21
N THR A 66 17.96 -1.28 -20.34
CA THR A 66 18.30 -0.08 -21.14
C THR A 66 19.15 0.86 -20.28
N VAL A 67 20.40 0.48 -20.03
CA VAL A 67 21.47 1.48 -19.88
C VAL A 67 21.88 1.84 -21.30
N SER A 68 21.58 3.07 -21.71
CA SER A 68 22.27 3.68 -22.86
C SER A 68 23.32 4.64 -22.38
#